data_AF-A0A8H8MLH2-F1
#
_entry.id   AF-A0A8H8MLH2-F1
#
_cell.length_a   1.000
_cell.length_b   1.000
_cell.length_c   1.000
_cell.angle_alpha   90.00
_cell.angle_beta   90.00
_cell.angle_gamma   90.00
#
_symmetry.space_group_name_H-M   'P 1'
#
loop_
_entity.id
_entity.type
_entity.pdbx_description
1 polymer ?
#
loop_
_entity_poly.entity_id
_entity_poly.type
_entity_poly.pdbx_seq_one_letter_code
_entity_poly.pdbx_strand_id
1 'polypeptide(L)'
;MAHLPHQKTHRAVTRLRPGFESPKTSRRWLNKNPEWRKKIETVAKNALAPNTQASYQSAWNVFVKFCDKHDIDKSLRFPADELVLCAFAASHAGLKAGGTATNRINSLKTWHAIHNVPWHGSARLSYVLRGVASMEPTSVTRPPRPPISAEMLRQLHDKLDLDIPLHAAVFAAATVAFWGQCRLGELLASSALKTQNASLPALSSLERHSKANGIEIKCIYYGV
;
A
#
# COMPACT_ATOMS: atom_id res chain seq x y z
N MET A 1 38.50 48.41 45.44
CA MET A 1 37.28 48.90 44.76
C MET A 1 36.80 47.82 43.79
N ALA A 2 35.58 47.36 44.04
CA ALA A 2 34.76 46.33 43.41
C ALA A 2 35.23 45.65 42.10
N HIS A 3 35.55 44.36 42.24
CA HIS A 3 35.30 43.32 41.24
C HIS A 3 33.78 43.16 41.02
N LEU A 4 33.33 43.08 39.76
CA LEU A 4 32.20 42.22 39.36
C LEU A 4 32.41 41.69 37.92
N PRO A 5 31.96 40.46 37.61
CA PRO A 5 32.58 39.61 36.60
C PRO A 5 31.84 39.54 35.26
N HIS A 6 32.61 39.17 34.24
CA HIS A 6 32.19 38.70 32.92
C HIS A 6 31.08 37.63 33.05
N GLN A 7 29.86 37.95 32.62
CA GLN A 7 28.77 36.97 32.50
C GLN A 7 29.12 35.94 31.41
N LYS A 8 29.55 34.75 31.83
CA LYS A 8 29.51 33.56 30.96
C LYS A 8 28.10 33.01 31.03
N THR A 9 27.32 33.21 29.97
CA THR A 9 26.02 32.58 29.80
C THR A 9 26.22 31.06 29.71
N HIS A 10 25.88 30.38 30.80
CA HIS A 10 25.64 28.95 30.84
C HIS A 10 24.46 28.62 29.91
N ARG A 11 24.71 28.32 28.63
CA ARG A 11 23.80 27.45 27.88
C ARG A 11 24.20 26.02 28.17
N ALA A 12 23.44 25.42 29.08
CA ALA A 12 23.47 24.00 29.36
C ALA A 12 23.43 23.23 28.03
N VAL A 13 24.54 22.59 27.68
CA VAL A 13 24.50 21.44 26.79
C VAL A 13 23.67 20.40 27.53
N THR A 14 22.39 20.31 27.20
CA THR A 14 21.53 19.22 27.64
C THR A 14 22.19 17.94 27.16
N ARG A 15 23.00 17.32 28.02
CA ARG A 15 23.49 15.97 27.82
C ARG A 15 22.24 15.13 27.64
N LEU A 16 21.97 14.71 26.40
CA LEU A 16 21.06 13.61 26.12
C LEU A 16 21.49 12.49 27.07
N ARG A 17 20.62 12.13 28.02
CA ARG A 17 20.91 11.07 28.97
C ARG A 17 21.27 9.82 28.17
N PRO A 18 22.46 9.20 28.37
CA PRO A 18 22.77 7.92 27.79
C PRO A 18 21.97 6.87 28.58
N GLY A 19 20.75 6.67 28.13
CA GLY A 19 19.79 5.74 28.71
C GLY A 19 18.79 5.30 27.66
N PHE A 20 19.28 4.92 26.47
CA PHE A 20 18.50 4.12 25.54
C PHE A 20 18.43 2.71 26.12
N GLU A 21 17.51 2.50 27.06
CA GLU A 21 17.27 1.20 27.65
C GLU A 21 16.92 0.18 26.56
N SER A 22 17.60 -0.97 26.66
CA SER A 22 17.60 -2.10 25.74
C SER A 22 16.23 -2.45 25.11
N PRO A 23 16.20 -2.94 23.85
CA PRO A 23 15.02 -3.55 23.21
C PRO A 23 14.29 -4.63 24.05
N LYS A 24 14.95 -5.16 25.09
CA LYS A 24 14.41 -6.15 26.03
C LYS A 24 13.44 -5.54 27.05
N THR A 25 13.65 -4.30 27.49
CA THR A 25 12.80 -3.64 28.51
C THR A 25 11.44 -3.27 27.93
N SER A 26 11.40 -2.72 26.71
CA SER A 26 10.16 -2.34 26.02
C SER A 26 9.30 -3.56 25.64
N ARG A 27 9.93 -4.65 25.17
CA ARG A 27 9.22 -5.93 24.91
C ARG A 27 8.64 -6.52 26.19
N ARG A 28 9.39 -6.46 27.30
CA ARG A 28 8.92 -6.93 28.61
C ARG A 28 7.71 -6.13 29.11
N TRP A 29 7.68 -4.81 28.89
CA TRP A 29 6.53 -3.99 29.24
C TRP A 29 5.29 -4.33 28.41
N LEU A 30 5.42 -4.44 27.07
CA LEU A 30 4.30 -4.82 26.20
C LEU A 30 3.75 -6.21 26.52
N ASN A 31 4.59 -7.16 26.89
CA ASN A 31 4.16 -8.50 27.29
C ASN A 31 3.36 -8.50 28.60
N LYS A 32 3.64 -7.57 29.51
CA LYS A 32 2.86 -7.39 30.75
C LYS A 32 1.55 -6.63 30.54
N ASN A 33 1.39 -5.93 29.41
CA ASN A 33 0.24 -5.07 29.11
C ASN A 33 -0.36 -5.43 27.73
N PRO A 34 -1.03 -6.59 27.61
CA PRO A 34 -1.48 -7.11 26.32
C PRO A 34 -2.55 -6.23 25.64
N GLU A 35 -3.32 -5.45 26.40
CA GLU A 35 -4.28 -4.51 25.83
C GLU A 35 -3.59 -3.41 25.02
N TRP A 36 -2.47 -2.88 25.53
CA TRP A 36 -1.70 -1.87 24.81
C TRP A 36 -1.05 -2.44 23.57
N ARG A 37 -0.54 -3.67 23.62
CA ARG A 37 -0.03 -4.38 22.43
C ARG A 37 -1.12 -4.49 21.36
N LYS A 38 -2.31 -4.98 21.70
CA LYS A 38 -3.43 -5.11 20.76
C LYS A 38 -3.85 -3.75 20.20
N LYS A 39 -3.91 -2.72 21.04
CA LYS A 39 -4.28 -1.37 20.63
C LYS A 39 -3.28 -0.80 19.63
N ILE A 40 -1.97 -0.95 19.89
CA ILE A 40 -0.91 -0.53 18.97
C ILE A 40 -1.02 -1.29 17.63
N GLU A 41 -1.13 -2.62 17.66
CA GLU A 41 -1.27 -3.42 16.44
C GLU A 41 -2.52 -3.02 15.63
N THR A 42 -3.64 -2.74 16.30
CA THR A 42 -4.89 -2.29 15.67
C THR A 42 -4.73 -0.93 15.00
N VAL A 43 -4.18 0.05 15.71
CA VAL A 43 -3.94 1.39 15.16
C VAL A 43 -2.93 1.33 14.01
N ALA A 44 -1.86 0.55 14.14
CA ALA A 44 -0.87 0.37 13.08
C ALA A 44 -1.47 -0.28 11.82
N LYS A 45 -2.37 -1.28 11.97
CA LYS A 45 -3.07 -1.89 10.84
C LYS A 45 -3.99 -0.89 10.11
N ASN A 46 -4.63 0.02 10.84
CA ASN A 46 -5.47 1.06 10.26
C ASN A 46 -4.69 2.08 9.40
N ALA A 47 -3.37 2.10 9.46
CA ALA A 47 -2.55 2.87 8.52
C ALA A 47 -2.56 2.27 7.09
N LEU A 48 -3.05 1.04 6.91
CA LEU A 48 -3.13 0.35 5.63
C LEU A 48 -4.57 0.32 5.11
N ALA A 49 -4.75 0.62 3.82
CA ALA A 49 -6.03 0.43 3.14
C ALA A 49 -6.50 -1.04 3.21
N PRO A 50 -7.81 -1.33 3.23
CA PRO A 50 -8.33 -2.70 3.37
C PRO A 50 -7.77 -3.68 2.32
N ASN A 51 -7.66 -3.26 1.06
CA ASN A 51 -7.07 -4.09 -0.01
C ASN A 51 -5.58 -4.36 0.22
N THR A 52 -4.85 -3.42 0.80
CA THR A 52 -3.44 -3.59 1.16
C THR A 52 -3.32 -4.59 2.30
N GLN A 53 -4.18 -4.53 3.31
CA GLN A 53 -4.21 -5.52 4.40
C GLN A 53 -4.46 -6.93 3.86
N ALA A 54 -5.46 -7.10 2.99
CA ALA A 54 -5.74 -8.39 2.36
C ALA A 54 -4.58 -8.91 1.51
N SER A 55 -3.95 -8.03 0.73
CA SER A 55 -2.78 -8.38 -0.09
C SER A 55 -1.58 -8.80 0.77
N TYR A 56 -1.35 -8.12 1.89
CA TYR A 56 -0.27 -8.45 2.82
C TYR A 56 -0.54 -9.77 3.55
N GLN A 57 -1.79 -10.01 3.96
CA GLN A 57 -2.20 -11.30 4.53
C GLN A 57 -1.98 -12.45 3.54
N SER A 58 -2.30 -12.23 2.26
CA SER A 58 -2.03 -13.19 1.19
C SER A 58 -0.53 -13.46 1.03
N ALA A 59 0.30 -12.42 1.00
CA ALA A 59 1.76 -12.56 0.92
C ALA A 59 2.34 -13.32 2.12
N TRP A 60 1.85 -13.05 3.33
CA TRP A 60 2.22 -13.78 4.54
C TRP A 60 1.86 -15.27 4.45
N ASN A 61 0.65 -15.61 4.00
CA ASN A 61 0.24 -17.01 3.80
C ASN A 61 1.16 -17.74 2.81
N VAL A 62 1.60 -17.06 1.75
CA VAL A 62 2.52 -17.65 0.78
C VAL A 62 3.90 -17.87 1.38
N PHE A 63 4.39 -16.96 2.22
CA PHE A 63 5.63 -17.16 2.95
C PHE A 63 5.57 -18.35 3.92
N VAL A 64 4.49 -18.46 4.70
CA VAL A 64 4.29 -19.59 5.62
C VAL A 64 4.27 -20.92 4.85
N LYS A 65 3.54 -21.00 3.74
CA LYS A 65 3.53 -22.19 2.87
C LYS A 65 4.91 -22.53 2.30
N PHE A 66 5.71 -21.51 1.96
CA PHE A 66 7.10 -21.72 1.55
C PHE A 66 7.92 -22.31 2.71
N CYS A 67 7.81 -21.75 3.91
CA CYS A 67 8.52 -22.28 5.08
C CYS A 67 8.11 -23.72 5.41
N ASP A 68 6.82 -24.05 5.32
CA ASP A 68 6.32 -25.41 5.53
C ASP A 68 6.85 -26.38 4.47
N LYS A 69 6.84 -25.97 3.20
CA LYS A 69 7.33 -26.80 2.09
C LYS A 69 8.82 -27.14 2.20
N HIS A 70 9.61 -26.24 2.76
CA HIS A 70 11.07 -26.38 2.86
C HIS A 70 11.55 -26.76 4.27
N ASP A 71 10.64 -27.17 5.15
CA ASP A 71 10.92 -27.57 6.53
C ASP A 71 11.78 -26.55 7.30
N ILE A 72 11.49 -25.26 7.09
CA ILE A 72 12.21 -24.18 7.77
C ILE A 72 11.84 -24.20 9.24
N ASP A 73 12.84 -24.28 10.12
CA ASP A 73 12.63 -24.29 11.56
C ASP A 73 11.84 -23.06 12.03
N LYS A 74 10.93 -23.26 13.00
CA LYS A 74 10.04 -22.20 13.49
C LYS A 74 10.79 -20.99 14.04
N SER A 75 11.98 -21.18 14.60
CA SER A 75 12.83 -20.11 15.13
C SER A 75 13.35 -19.14 14.05
N LEU A 76 13.43 -19.60 12.79
CA LEU A 76 13.91 -18.81 11.66
C LEU A 76 12.77 -18.09 10.90
N ARG A 77 11.50 -18.41 11.22
CA ARG A 77 10.35 -17.85 10.50
C ARG A 77 9.97 -16.46 11.01
N PHE A 78 10.00 -16.26 12.33
CA PHE A 78 9.64 -14.99 12.98
C PHE A 78 10.44 -14.79 14.29
N PRO A 79 11.30 -13.76 14.38
CA PRO A 79 11.72 -12.84 13.32
C PRO A 79 12.24 -13.59 12.09
N ALA A 80 11.85 -13.15 10.88
CA ALA A 80 12.28 -13.85 9.67
C ALA A 80 13.78 -13.68 9.48
N ASP A 81 14.51 -14.79 9.50
CA ASP A 81 15.95 -14.79 9.27
C ASP A 81 16.28 -14.29 7.85
N GLU A 82 17.41 -13.60 7.71
CA GLU A 82 17.77 -12.99 6.44
C GLU A 82 18.02 -14.02 5.33
N LEU A 83 18.61 -15.18 5.65
CA LEU A 83 18.83 -16.24 4.66
C LEU A 83 17.50 -16.84 4.20
N VAL A 84 16.53 -16.97 5.11
CA VAL A 84 15.17 -17.42 4.77
C VAL A 84 14.46 -16.40 3.90
N LEU A 85 14.59 -15.10 4.19
CA LEU A 85 14.07 -14.03 3.33
C LEU A 85 14.70 -14.05 1.94
N CYS A 86 16.02 -14.26 1.84
CA CYS A 86 16.73 -14.38 0.58
C CYS A 86 16.27 -15.62 -0.21
N ALA A 87 16.16 -16.77 0.44
CA ALA A 87 15.70 -18.01 -0.18
C ALA A 87 14.25 -17.87 -0.68
N PHE A 88 13.39 -17.25 0.12
CA PHE A 88 12.02 -16.95 -0.28
C PHE A 88 11.99 -16.01 -1.49
N ALA A 89 12.75 -14.92 -1.49
CA ALA A 89 12.85 -14.03 -2.65
C ALA A 89 13.34 -14.78 -3.90
N ALA A 90 14.43 -15.55 -3.77
CA ALA A 90 15.03 -16.32 -4.85
C ALA A 90 14.09 -17.38 -5.43
N SER A 91 13.17 -17.94 -4.63
CA SER A 91 12.17 -18.91 -5.11
C SER A 91 11.21 -18.37 -6.18
N HIS A 92 11.22 -17.05 -6.42
CA HIS A 92 10.42 -16.40 -7.45
C HIS A 92 11.20 -16.15 -8.76
N ALA A 93 12.51 -16.36 -8.77
CA ALA A 93 13.36 -16.16 -9.94
C ALA A 93 12.87 -17.01 -11.12
N GLY A 94 12.75 -16.42 -12.30
CA GLY A 94 12.31 -17.11 -13.51
C GLY A 94 10.84 -17.57 -13.54
N LEU A 95 10.05 -17.34 -12.48
CA LEU A 95 8.67 -17.83 -12.37
C LEU A 95 7.62 -16.72 -12.37
N LYS A 96 7.98 -15.51 -11.93
CA LYS A 96 7.05 -14.40 -11.69
C LYS A 96 7.66 -13.08 -12.14
N ALA A 97 6.79 -12.07 -12.31
CA ALA A 97 7.23 -10.71 -12.58
C ALA A 97 8.07 -10.21 -11.41
N GLY A 98 9.17 -9.48 -11.66
CA GLY A 98 10.15 -9.08 -10.65
C GLY A 98 9.51 -8.30 -9.49
N GLY A 99 8.50 -7.47 -9.78
CA GLY A 99 7.75 -6.73 -8.76
C GLY A 99 7.01 -7.61 -7.75
N THR A 100 6.69 -8.86 -8.09
CA THR A 100 5.95 -9.78 -7.22
C THR A 100 6.77 -10.15 -5.97
N ALA A 101 8.04 -10.51 -6.15
CA ALA A 101 8.91 -10.89 -5.05
C ALA A 101 9.12 -9.70 -4.10
N THR A 102 9.38 -8.51 -4.66
CA THR A 102 9.52 -7.27 -3.89
C THR A 102 8.26 -6.94 -3.09
N ASN A 103 7.07 -7.04 -3.69
CA ASN A 103 5.81 -6.79 -2.99
C ASN A 103 5.58 -7.77 -1.83
N ARG A 104 5.95 -9.05 -2.01
CA ARG A 104 5.85 -10.05 -0.94
C ARG A 104 6.83 -9.77 0.21
N ILE A 105 8.08 -9.43 -0.10
CA ILE A 105 9.07 -9.02 0.91
C ILE A 105 8.63 -7.76 1.65
N ASN A 106 8.09 -6.76 0.94
CA ASN A 106 7.56 -5.55 1.57
C ASN A 106 6.39 -5.85 2.51
N SER A 107 5.52 -6.79 2.14
CA SER A 107 4.43 -7.26 3.01
C SER A 107 4.97 -7.86 4.31
N LEU A 108 6.01 -8.69 4.23
CA LEU A 108 6.68 -9.26 5.40
C LEU A 108 7.35 -8.17 6.25
N LYS A 109 8.00 -7.19 5.64
CA LYS A 109 8.61 -6.06 6.34
C LYS A 109 7.57 -5.24 7.10
N THR A 110 6.41 -4.97 6.48
CA THR A 110 5.31 -4.29 7.16
C THR A 110 4.73 -5.12 8.31
N TRP A 111 4.60 -6.44 8.14
CA TRP A 111 4.18 -7.32 9.24
C TRP A 111 5.13 -7.21 10.44
N HIS A 112 6.44 -7.23 10.21
CA HIS A 112 7.45 -7.05 11.27
C HIS A 112 7.29 -5.71 11.98
N ALA A 113 7.05 -4.63 11.23
CA ALA A 113 6.82 -3.30 11.80
C ALA A 113 5.54 -3.23 12.65
N ILE A 114 4.42 -3.77 12.16
CA ILE A 114 3.12 -3.78 12.88
C ILE A 114 3.23 -4.55 14.20
N HIS A 115 3.92 -5.70 14.19
CA HIS A 115 4.02 -6.58 15.35
C HIS A 115 5.23 -6.28 16.25
N ASN A 116 5.98 -5.20 15.98
CA ASN A 116 7.18 -4.83 16.71
C ASN A 116 8.21 -5.99 16.80
N VAL A 117 8.35 -6.71 15.69
CA VAL A 117 9.30 -7.81 15.52
C VAL A 117 10.51 -7.30 14.74
N PRO A 118 11.76 -7.60 15.17
CA PRO A 118 12.95 -7.17 14.45
C PRO A 118 12.94 -7.56 12.96
N TRP A 119 13.27 -6.62 12.09
CA TRP A 119 13.47 -6.88 10.66
C TRP A 119 14.94 -7.20 10.40
N HIS A 120 15.24 -8.34 9.79
CA HIS A 120 16.61 -8.79 9.51
C HIS A 120 17.03 -8.65 8.04
N GLY A 121 16.18 -8.10 7.16
CA GLY A 121 16.56 -7.90 5.76
C GLY A 121 17.68 -6.88 5.59
N SER A 122 18.82 -7.32 5.02
CA SER A 122 20.01 -6.49 4.79
C SER A 122 20.16 -6.08 3.31
N ALA A 123 21.30 -5.44 2.98
CA ALA A 123 21.69 -5.16 1.60
C ALA A 123 21.71 -6.40 0.70
N ARG A 124 22.06 -7.58 1.23
CA ARG A 124 22.07 -8.84 0.47
C ARG A 124 20.67 -9.20 -0.05
N LEU A 125 19.62 -9.04 0.76
CA LEU A 125 18.24 -9.23 0.30
C LEU A 125 17.90 -8.30 -0.89
N SER A 126 18.39 -7.06 -0.87
CA SER A 126 18.22 -6.12 -1.99
C SER A 126 18.97 -6.56 -3.26
N TYR A 127 20.16 -7.18 -3.14
CA TYR A 127 20.85 -7.80 -4.28
C TYR A 127 20.06 -8.98 -4.84
N VAL A 128 19.53 -9.85 -3.97
CA VAL A 128 18.70 -10.99 -4.40
C VAL A 128 17.47 -10.53 -5.15
N LEU A 129 16.74 -9.52 -4.63
CA LEU A 129 15.56 -8.97 -5.30
C LEU A 129 15.90 -8.39 -6.69
N ARG A 130 17.03 -7.70 -6.82
CA ARG A 130 17.51 -7.22 -8.13
C ARG A 130 17.86 -8.37 -9.07
N GLY A 131 18.50 -9.42 -8.57
CA GLY A 131 18.77 -10.64 -9.33
C GLY A 131 17.48 -11.31 -9.82
N VAL A 132 16.48 -11.44 -8.94
CA VAL A 132 15.16 -11.98 -9.27
C VAL A 132 14.49 -11.16 -10.38
N ALA A 133 14.53 -9.83 -10.29
CA ALA A 133 13.99 -8.96 -11.32
C ALA A 133 14.75 -9.07 -12.65
N SER A 134 16.09 -9.24 -12.60
CA SER A 134 16.89 -9.45 -13.81
C SER A 134 16.65 -10.80 -14.47
N MET A 135 16.18 -11.80 -13.70
CA MET A 135 15.80 -13.13 -14.19
C MET A 135 14.32 -13.22 -14.56
N GLU A 136 13.63 -12.08 -14.68
CA GLU A 136 12.23 -12.04 -15.11
C GLU A 136 12.11 -12.60 -16.53
N PRO A 137 11.28 -13.64 -16.77
CA PRO A 137 11.07 -14.15 -18.11
C PRO A 137 10.40 -13.07 -18.97
N THR A 138 10.87 -12.91 -20.21
CA THR A 138 10.22 -12.04 -21.20
C THR A 138 8.76 -12.41 -21.45
N SER A 139 8.36 -13.67 -21.20
CA SER A 139 6.96 -14.10 -21.28
C SER A 139 6.06 -13.52 -20.20
N VAL A 140 6.62 -13.04 -19.08
CA VAL A 140 5.88 -12.50 -17.94
C VAL A 140 5.73 -10.98 -18.02
N THR A 141 6.64 -10.31 -18.72
CA THR A 141 6.59 -8.87 -18.95
C THR A 141 5.48 -8.53 -19.94
N ARG A 142 4.33 -8.10 -19.44
CA ARG A 142 3.25 -7.58 -20.29
C ARG A 142 3.70 -6.26 -20.92
N PRO A 143 3.48 -6.05 -22.23
CA PRO A 143 3.72 -4.74 -22.82
C PRO A 143 2.86 -3.68 -22.11
N PRO A 144 3.29 -2.41 -22.11
CA PRO A 144 2.46 -1.31 -21.64
C PRO A 144 1.07 -1.40 -22.28
N ARG A 145 0.02 -1.30 -21.46
CA ARG A 145 -1.34 -1.29 -21.99
C ARG A 145 -1.53 0.00 -22.81
N PRO A 146 -2.03 -0.08 -24.05
CA PRO A 146 -2.32 1.13 -24.81
C PRO A 146 -3.35 1.98 -24.06
N PRO A 147 -3.32 3.31 -24.22
CA PRO A 147 -4.33 4.17 -23.63
C PRO A 147 -5.71 3.80 -24.22
N ILE A 148 -6.75 3.94 -23.39
CA ILE A 148 -8.12 3.93 -23.89
C ILE A 148 -8.26 5.12 -24.84
N SER A 149 -8.94 4.94 -25.97
CA SER A 149 -9.18 6.01 -26.95
C SER A 149 -10.68 6.34 -27.06
N ALA A 150 -10.99 7.53 -27.58
CA ALA A 150 -12.38 7.91 -27.86
C ALA A 150 -13.04 6.94 -28.87
N GLU A 151 -12.25 6.35 -29.78
CA GLU A 151 -12.74 5.34 -30.71
C GLU A 151 -13.12 4.03 -30.00
N MET A 152 -12.38 3.62 -28.96
CA MET A 152 -12.77 2.48 -28.13
C MET A 152 -14.09 2.75 -27.39
N LEU A 153 -14.32 3.99 -26.92
CA LEU A 153 -15.62 4.37 -26.35
C LEU A 153 -16.75 4.33 -27.37
N ARG A 154 -16.50 4.79 -28.61
CA ARG A 154 -17.48 4.72 -29.70
C ARG A 154 -17.85 3.27 -30.03
N GLN A 155 -16.85 2.39 -30.10
CA GLN A 155 -17.10 0.95 -30.29
C GLN A 155 -17.87 0.33 -29.12
N LEU A 156 -17.58 0.75 -27.89
CA LEU A 156 -18.35 0.32 -26.72
C LEU A 156 -19.82 0.77 -26.82
N HIS A 157 -20.06 2.03 -27.19
CA HIS A 157 -21.40 2.57 -27.42
C HIS A 157 -22.16 1.76 -28.47
N ASP A 158 -21.56 1.51 -29.62
CA ASP A 158 -22.19 0.81 -30.75
C ASP A 158 -22.57 -0.65 -30.44
N LYS A 159 -22.04 -1.22 -29.35
CA LYS A 159 -22.33 -2.59 -28.88
C LYS A 159 -23.25 -2.65 -27.67
N LEU A 160 -23.58 -1.51 -27.07
CA LEU A 160 -24.47 -1.42 -25.93
C LEU A 160 -25.86 -0.97 -26.36
N ASP A 161 -26.87 -1.70 -25.93
CA ASP A 161 -28.26 -1.25 -26.02
C ASP A 161 -28.55 -0.29 -24.86
N LEU A 162 -28.65 1.01 -25.17
CA LEU A 162 -28.85 2.06 -24.15
C LEU A 162 -30.27 2.11 -23.59
N ASP A 163 -31.23 1.36 -24.15
CA ASP A 163 -32.55 1.20 -23.54
C ASP A 163 -32.49 0.25 -22.32
N ILE A 164 -31.40 -0.53 -22.19
CA ILE A 164 -31.14 -1.37 -21.02
C ILE A 164 -30.43 -0.53 -19.94
N PRO A 165 -31.03 -0.34 -18.74
CA PRO A 165 -30.47 0.53 -17.71
C PRO A 165 -29.03 0.18 -17.28
N LEU A 166 -28.69 -1.11 -17.24
CA LEU A 166 -27.33 -1.55 -16.93
C LEU A 166 -26.32 -1.10 -17.99
N HIS A 167 -26.66 -1.23 -19.27
CA HIS A 167 -25.79 -0.84 -20.37
C HIS A 167 -25.60 0.67 -20.41
N ALA A 168 -26.67 1.44 -20.21
CA ALA A 168 -26.60 2.89 -20.05
C ALA A 168 -25.68 3.29 -18.89
N ALA A 169 -25.77 2.62 -17.74
CA ALA A 169 -24.91 2.88 -16.59
C ALA A 169 -23.43 2.52 -16.86
N VAL A 170 -23.16 1.40 -17.54
CA VAL A 170 -21.80 1.01 -17.95
C VAL A 170 -21.20 2.05 -18.89
N PHE A 171 -21.95 2.51 -19.88
CA PHE A 171 -21.49 3.51 -20.83
C PHE A 171 -21.25 4.88 -20.15
N ALA A 172 -22.15 5.30 -19.26
CA ALA A 172 -21.98 6.50 -18.45
C ALA A 172 -20.71 6.43 -17.58
N ALA A 173 -20.48 5.32 -16.87
CA ALA A 173 -19.28 5.14 -16.07
C ALA A 173 -18.00 5.17 -16.91
N ALA A 174 -18.00 4.53 -18.08
CA ALA A 174 -16.84 4.51 -18.98
C ALA A 174 -16.52 5.91 -19.53
N THR A 175 -17.54 6.67 -19.93
CA THR A 175 -17.37 8.04 -20.45
C THR A 175 -16.90 9.00 -19.36
N VAL A 176 -17.46 8.93 -18.15
CA VAL A 176 -17.00 9.74 -17.00
C VAL A 176 -15.56 9.38 -16.63
N ALA A 177 -15.21 8.09 -16.57
CA ALA A 177 -13.84 7.66 -16.28
C ALA A 177 -12.84 8.19 -17.32
N PHE A 178 -13.21 8.11 -18.60
CA PHE A 178 -12.35 8.55 -19.69
C PHE A 178 -12.19 10.08 -19.72
N TRP A 179 -13.27 10.85 -19.71
CA TRP A 179 -13.17 12.31 -19.83
C TRP A 179 -12.74 12.99 -18.53
N GLY A 180 -13.14 12.43 -17.38
CA GLY A 180 -12.71 12.90 -16.07
C GLY A 180 -11.33 12.40 -15.64
N GLN A 181 -10.70 11.53 -16.44
CA GLN A 181 -9.43 10.86 -16.11
C GLN A 181 -9.48 10.18 -14.71
N CYS A 182 -10.66 9.70 -14.32
CA CYS A 182 -10.89 9.10 -13.01
C CYS A 182 -10.47 7.63 -13.01
N ARG A 183 -10.02 7.12 -11.86
CA ARG A 183 -9.85 5.66 -11.71
C ARG A 183 -11.21 5.00 -11.58
N LEU A 184 -11.39 3.82 -12.17
CA LEU A 184 -12.64 3.07 -12.00
C LEU A 184 -12.94 2.75 -10.52
N GLY A 185 -11.92 2.58 -9.68
CA GLY A 185 -12.12 2.37 -8.24
C GLY A 185 -12.61 3.60 -7.47
N GLU A 186 -12.56 4.79 -8.08
CA GLU A 186 -13.12 6.02 -7.52
C GLU A 186 -14.61 6.17 -7.90
N LEU A 187 -14.98 5.72 -9.11
CA LEU A 187 -16.34 5.83 -9.64
C LEU A 187 -17.23 4.64 -9.27
N LEU A 188 -16.66 3.44 -9.20
CA LEU A 188 -17.40 2.20 -9.00
C LEU A 188 -17.18 1.67 -7.59
N ALA A 189 -18.27 1.29 -6.93
CA ALA A 189 -18.19 0.62 -5.64
C ALA A 189 -17.44 -0.71 -5.76
N SER A 190 -16.59 -1.02 -4.78
CA SER A 190 -15.84 -2.28 -4.75
C SER A 190 -16.70 -3.52 -4.45
N SER A 191 -18.00 -3.33 -4.15
CA SER A 191 -18.97 -4.40 -3.95
C SER A 191 -20.40 -3.89 -4.12
N ALA A 192 -21.26 -4.68 -4.76
CA ALA A 192 -22.69 -4.42 -4.90
C ALA A 192 -23.44 -4.33 -3.56
N LEU A 193 -22.85 -4.84 -2.47
CA LEU A 193 -23.43 -4.81 -1.12
C LEU A 193 -23.02 -3.56 -0.31
N LYS A 194 -22.08 -2.74 -0.82
CA LYS A 194 -21.57 -1.53 -0.13
C LYS A 194 -22.05 -0.23 -0.77
N THR A 195 -22.96 -0.28 -1.74
CA THR A 195 -23.53 0.87 -2.47
C THR A 195 -24.55 1.66 -1.66
N GLN A 196 -24.34 1.81 -0.34
CA GLN A 196 -25.10 2.73 0.50
C GLN A 196 -24.14 3.72 1.14
N ASN A 197 -23.57 4.60 0.33
CA ASN A 197 -22.84 5.76 0.83
C ASN A 197 -23.38 7.01 0.16
N ALA A 198 -24.07 7.85 0.93
CA ALA A 198 -24.53 9.18 0.53
C ALA A 198 -23.39 10.15 0.17
N SER A 199 -22.13 9.69 0.24
CA SER A 199 -20.90 10.43 -0.07
C SER A 199 -20.33 10.12 -1.46
N LEU A 200 -20.88 9.15 -2.19
CA LEU A 200 -20.46 8.91 -3.57
C LEU A 200 -21.19 9.90 -4.49
N PRO A 201 -20.50 10.51 -5.47
CA PRO A 201 -21.13 11.40 -6.43
C PRO A 201 -22.26 10.66 -7.15
N ALA A 202 -23.47 11.19 -6.99
CA ALA A 202 -24.66 10.67 -7.64
C ALA A 202 -24.87 11.37 -9.00
N LEU A 203 -25.76 10.84 -9.84
CA LEU A 203 -26.13 11.51 -11.09
C LEU A 203 -26.67 12.94 -10.83
N SER A 204 -27.31 13.14 -9.67
CA SER A 204 -27.75 14.45 -9.17
C SER A 204 -26.61 15.40 -8.77
N SER A 205 -25.38 14.89 -8.60
CA SER A 205 -24.18 15.70 -8.34
C SER A 205 -23.55 16.22 -9.64
N LEU A 206 -23.92 15.67 -10.80
CA LEU A 206 -23.48 16.14 -12.12
C LEU A 206 -24.43 17.23 -12.63
N GLU A 207 -24.35 18.41 -12.04
CA GLU A 207 -25.14 19.55 -12.52
C GLU A 207 -24.49 20.20 -13.75
N ARG A 208 -25.28 20.43 -14.80
CA ARG A 208 -24.87 21.22 -15.96
C ARG A 208 -25.03 22.70 -15.63
N HIS A 209 -23.96 23.36 -15.21
CA HIS A 209 -23.97 24.81 -15.05
C HIS A 209 -23.91 25.48 -16.43
N SER A 210 -25.04 25.98 -16.94
CA SER A 210 -25.03 26.90 -18.08
C SER A 210 -24.74 28.31 -17.58
N LYS A 211 -23.57 28.85 -17.88
CA LYS A 211 -23.44 30.29 -18.07
C LYS A 211 -23.35 30.58 -19.56
N ALA A 212 -24.16 31.51 -20.01
CA ALA A 212 -23.97 32.16 -21.29
C ALA A 212 -22.54 32.72 -21.33
N ASN A 213 -21.82 32.35 -22.39
CA ASN A 213 -20.48 32.83 -22.78
C ASN A 213 -19.28 32.17 -22.09
N GLY A 214 -18.66 31.23 -22.80
CA GLY A 214 -17.28 30.79 -22.59
C GLY A 214 -17.13 29.53 -21.75
N ILE A 215 -16.60 28.48 -22.38
CA ILE A 215 -16.41 27.14 -21.80
C ILE A 215 -15.35 27.19 -20.69
N GLU A 216 -15.74 26.89 -19.45
CA GLU A 216 -14.81 26.54 -18.38
C GLU A 216 -15.16 25.13 -17.88
N ILE A 217 -14.27 24.15 -18.12
CA ILE A 217 -14.37 22.81 -17.54
C ILE A 217 -13.80 22.91 -16.12
N LYS A 218 -14.67 22.99 -15.11
CA LYS A 218 -14.25 22.81 -13.72
C LYS A 218 -14.22 21.32 -13.40
N CYS A 219 -13.01 20.77 -13.33
CA CYS A 219 -12.76 19.52 -12.62
C CYS A 219 -13.20 19.69 -11.15
N ILE A 220 -13.95 18.72 -10.65
CA ILE A 220 -14.39 18.68 -9.26
C ILE A 220 -13.14 18.52 -8.37
N TYR A 221 -12.77 19.58 -7.66
CA TYR A 221 -11.82 19.50 -6.55
C TYR A 221 -12.58 19.22 -5.27
N TYR A 222 -12.25 18.13 -4.58
CA TYR A 222 -12.65 17.94 -3.18
C TYR A 222 -11.54 18.46 -2.27
N GLY A 223 -11.88 19.46 -1.45
CA GLY A 223 -11.12 19.85 -0.27
C GLY A 223 -11.21 18.78 0.80
N VAL A 224 -10.08 18.57 1.49
CA VAL A 224 -9.82 17.58 2.54
C VAL A 224 -10.77 17.73 3.72
#